data_AF-A0A2E4YW51-F1
#
_entry.id   AF-A0A2E4YW51-F1
#
_cell.length_a   1.000
_cell.length_b   1.000
_cell.length_c   1.000
_cell.angle_alpha   90.00
_cell.angle_beta   90.00
_cell.angle_gamma   90.00
#
_symmetry.space_group_name_H-M   'P 1'
#
loop_
_entity.id
_entity.type
_entity.pdbx_description
1 polymer ?
#
loop_
_entity_poly.entity_id
_entity_poly.type
_entity_poly.pdbx_seq_one_letter_code
_entity_poly.pdbx_strand_id
1 'polypeptide(L)'
;MNIGLDFHDTVSYAPDFFKELTKGWAGKVYIVTGTPPSKRNEVFEDLEKLGFIEGEDYEDILCGFEYEKKDMGLEHFEKMAYHKLSLLKRYNITVFFDDNPYYVNLMKDYDIQVFQPIMGKKYLKAFKKADPFFTCNLQKMQFDYLEELKNKKMKK
;
A
#
# COMPACT_ATOMS: atom_id res chain seq x y z
N MET A 1 -2.20 0.55 19.88
CA MET A 1 -1.38 0.83 18.69
C MET A 1 -2.25 0.61 17.48
N ASN A 2 -2.56 1.64 16.69
CA ASN A 2 -3.42 1.44 15.52
C ASN A 2 -2.56 1.05 14.31
N ILE A 3 -3.07 0.15 13.48
CA ILE A 3 -2.44 -0.26 12.23
C ILE A 3 -3.19 0.33 11.03
N GLY A 4 -2.45 0.71 10.00
CA GLY A 4 -2.96 1.07 8.69
C GLY A 4 -2.49 0.04 7.68
N LEU A 5 -3.41 -0.45 6.86
CA LEU A 5 -3.14 -1.41 5.80
C LEU A 5 -3.53 -0.78 4.48
N ASP A 6 -2.58 -0.59 3.56
CA ASP A 6 -2.95 -0.32 2.18
C ASP A 6 -3.73 -1.51 1.60
N PHE A 7 -4.65 -1.22 0.69
CA PHE A 7 -5.47 -2.26 0.08
C PHE A 7 -4.81 -2.88 -1.15
N HIS A 8 -4.40 -2.04 -2.10
CA HIS A 8 -3.98 -2.48 -3.44
C HIS A 8 -2.58 -3.07 -3.37
N ASP A 9 -2.41 -4.31 -3.83
CA ASP A 9 -1.12 -5.01 -3.84
C ASP A 9 -0.49 -5.24 -2.45
N THR A 10 -1.19 -4.86 -1.39
CA THR A 10 -0.86 -5.12 0.02
C THR A 10 -1.83 -6.16 0.57
N VAL A 11 -3.04 -5.76 0.98
CA VAL A 11 -4.07 -6.69 1.44
C VAL A 11 -4.53 -7.61 0.32
N SER A 12 -4.76 -7.07 -0.89
CA SER A 12 -5.21 -7.86 -2.03
C SER A 12 -4.18 -8.89 -2.51
N TYR A 13 -2.89 -8.67 -2.22
CA TYR A 13 -1.81 -9.61 -2.54
C TYR A 13 -1.74 -10.80 -1.57
N ALA A 14 -1.93 -10.54 -0.28
CA ALA A 14 -1.78 -11.55 0.78
C ALA A 14 -2.96 -11.54 1.78
N PRO A 15 -4.20 -11.75 1.32
CA PRO A 15 -5.40 -11.56 2.13
C PRO A 15 -5.42 -12.44 3.38
N ASP A 16 -5.03 -13.71 3.27
CA ASP A 16 -5.01 -14.65 4.40
C ASP A 16 -4.06 -14.20 5.52
N PHE A 17 -2.88 -13.67 5.17
CA PHE A 17 -1.93 -13.15 6.14
C PHE A 17 -2.50 -11.96 6.88
N PHE A 18 -3.06 -11.00 6.15
CA PHE A 18 -3.62 -9.79 6.77
C PHE A 18 -4.86 -10.10 7.60
N LYS A 19 -5.68 -11.07 7.19
CA LYS A 19 -6.83 -11.53 7.97
C LYS A 19 -6.44 -12.15 9.31
N GLU A 20 -5.36 -12.93 9.35
CA GLU A 20 -4.83 -13.45 10.61
C GLU A 20 -4.20 -12.33 11.46
N LEU A 21 -3.55 -11.36 10.82
CA LEU A 21 -3.00 -10.19 11.50
C LEU A 21 -4.11 -9.35 12.17
N THR A 22 -5.21 -9.06 11.47
CA THR A 22 -6.30 -8.21 12.00
C THR A 22 -6.99 -8.85 13.21
N LYS A 23 -7.30 -10.15 13.16
CA LYS A 23 -7.90 -10.90 14.28
C LYS A 23 -7.06 -10.87 15.55
N GLY A 24 -5.73 -10.89 15.41
CA GLY A 24 -4.81 -10.90 16.54
C GLY A 24 -4.47 -9.51 17.08
N TRP A 25 -4.92 -8.43 16.42
CA TRP A 25 -4.49 -7.09 16.74
C TRP A 25 -5.36 -6.45 17.83
N ALA A 26 -4.73 -6.04 18.94
CA ALA A 26 -5.46 -5.44 20.07
C ALA A 26 -5.88 -3.98 19.84
N GLY A 27 -5.34 -3.31 18.82
CA GLY A 27 -5.68 -1.93 18.48
C GLY A 27 -6.64 -1.83 17.29
N LYS A 28 -6.94 -0.59 16.88
CA LYS A 28 -7.78 -0.37 15.70
C LYS A 28 -7.03 -0.65 14.41
N VAL A 29 -7.72 -1.25 13.45
CA VAL A 29 -7.22 -1.51 12.11
C VAL A 29 -7.93 -0.56 11.15
N TYR A 30 -7.19 0.07 10.25
CA TYR A 30 -7.75 0.94 9.21
C TYR A 30 -7.23 0.51 7.84
N ILE A 31 -8.11 0.52 6.84
CA ILE A 31 -7.68 0.40 5.45
C ILE A 31 -7.28 1.80 4.96
N VAL A 32 -6.08 1.96 4.41
CA VAL A 32 -5.52 3.27 4.01
C VAL A 32 -5.14 3.23 2.54
N THR A 33 -6.06 3.66 1.67
CA THR A 33 -5.96 3.46 0.22
C THR A 33 -5.75 4.77 -0.52
N GLY A 34 -5.06 4.69 -1.67
CA GLY A 34 -5.01 5.80 -2.63
C GLY A 34 -6.30 5.98 -3.43
N THR A 35 -7.25 5.05 -3.34
CA THR A 35 -8.54 5.13 -4.03
C THR A 35 -9.29 6.42 -3.65
N PRO A 36 -9.88 7.13 -4.61
CA PRO A 36 -10.64 8.34 -4.32
C PRO A 36 -11.93 8.03 -3.53
N PRO A 37 -12.44 8.95 -2.71
CA PRO A 37 -13.68 8.77 -1.94
C PRO A 37 -14.89 8.35 -2.79
N SER A 38 -15.00 8.89 -4.01
CA SER A 38 -16.04 8.53 -5.00
C SER A 38 -16.09 7.04 -5.34
N LYS A 39 -15.00 6.31 -5.08
CA LYS A 39 -14.85 4.86 -5.34
C LYS A 39 -14.67 4.03 -4.07
N ARG A 40 -14.98 4.57 -2.90
CA ARG A 40 -14.88 3.83 -1.62
C ARG A 40 -15.65 2.50 -1.68
N ASN A 41 -16.82 2.48 -2.32
CA ASN A 41 -17.66 1.28 -2.39
C ASN A 41 -16.99 0.13 -3.15
N GLU A 42 -16.17 0.43 -4.17
CA GLU A 42 -15.42 -0.58 -4.91
C GLU A 42 -14.44 -1.31 -3.97
N VAL A 43 -13.74 -0.56 -3.10
CA VAL A 43 -12.80 -1.13 -2.11
C VAL A 43 -13.54 -1.93 -1.05
N PHE A 44 -14.69 -1.44 -0.58
CA PHE A 44 -15.53 -2.16 0.37
C PHE A 44 -15.98 -3.52 -0.19
N GLU A 45 -16.54 -3.55 -1.40
CA GLU A 45 -17.00 -4.78 -2.04
C GLU A 45 -15.86 -5.78 -2.28
N ASP A 46 -14.67 -5.29 -2.62
CA ASP A 46 -13.51 -6.17 -2.82
C ASP A 46 -12.96 -6.72 -1.49
N LEU A 47 -12.99 -5.93 -0.41
CA LEU A 47 -12.68 -6.41 0.94
C LEU A 47 -13.66 -7.50 1.39
N GLU A 48 -14.97 -7.32 1.16
CA GLU A 48 -15.98 -8.35 1.45
C GLU A 48 -15.74 -9.64 0.66
N LYS A 49 -15.37 -9.55 -0.62
CA LYS A 49 -15.02 -10.74 -1.43
C LYS A 49 -13.80 -11.48 -0.90
N LEU A 50 -12.85 -10.76 -0.30
CA LEU A 50 -11.70 -11.34 0.41
C LEU A 50 -12.06 -11.79 1.84
N GLY A 51 -13.30 -11.55 2.27
CA GLY A 51 -13.85 -11.96 3.54
C GLY A 51 -13.45 -11.06 4.71
N PHE A 52 -13.04 -9.82 4.47
CA PHE A 52 -12.87 -8.81 5.51
C PHE A 52 -14.21 -8.18 5.85
N ILE A 53 -14.48 -7.97 7.14
CA ILE A 53 -15.75 -7.43 7.65
C ILE A 53 -15.49 -6.09 8.36
N GLU A 54 -16.18 -5.03 7.96
CA GLU A 54 -16.13 -3.72 8.62
C GLU A 54 -16.71 -3.81 10.05
N GLY A 55 -16.01 -3.25 11.03
CA GLY A 55 -16.31 -3.34 12.46
C GLY A 55 -15.80 -4.63 13.14
N GLU A 56 -15.29 -5.60 12.37
CA GLU A 56 -14.63 -6.80 12.91
C GLU A 56 -13.14 -6.83 12.55
N ASP A 57 -12.81 -6.78 11.27
CA ASP A 57 -11.42 -6.83 10.77
C ASP A 57 -10.80 -5.43 10.60
N TYR A 58 -11.63 -4.40 10.36
CA TYR A 58 -11.19 -3.01 10.20
C TYR A 58 -12.30 -2.02 10.57
N GLU A 59 -11.91 -0.82 10.97
CA GLU A 59 -12.83 0.21 11.48
C GLU A 59 -13.35 1.16 10.42
N ASP A 60 -12.52 1.49 9.43
CA ASP A 60 -12.91 2.37 8.32
C ASP A 60 -11.94 2.21 7.13
N ILE A 61 -12.39 2.67 5.96
CA ILE A 61 -11.62 2.82 4.74
C ILE A 61 -11.26 4.31 4.58
N LEU A 62 -10.01 4.62 4.87
CA LEU A 62 -9.41 5.95 4.76
C LEU A 62 -8.94 6.17 3.31
N CYS A 63 -9.79 6.81 2.51
CA CYS A 63 -9.56 7.07 1.10
C CYS A 63 -8.55 8.21 0.82
N GLY A 64 -8.04 8.22 -0.41
CA GLY A 64 -7.23 9.29 -0.98
C GLY A 64 -8.02 10.57 -1.25
N PHE A 65 -7.58 11.35 -2.23
CA PHE A 65 -8.32 12.48 -2.78
C PHE A 65 -8.85 12.16 -4.18
N GLU A 66 -9.76 12.97 -4.71
CA GLU A 66 -10.25 12.82 -6.10
C GLU A 66 -9.17 13.17 -7.12
N TYR A 67 -9.02 12.35 -8.16
CA TYR A 67 -8.09 12.59 -9.27
C TYR A 67 -8.57 11.92 -10.55
N GLU A 68 -8.08 12.41 -11.69
CA GLU A 68 -8.26 11.72 -12.97
C GLU A 68 -7.03 10.85 -13.27
N LYS A 69 -7.24 9.66 -13.84
CA LYS A 69 -6.14 8.73 -14.16
C LYS A 69 -5.06 9.35 -15.06
N LYS A 70 -5.44 10.30 -15.93
CA LYS A 70 -4.51 11.01 -16.82
C LYS A 70 -3.47 11.85 -16.07
N ASP A 71 -3.77 12.22 -14.81
CA ASP A 71 -2.93 13.07 -13.97
C ASP A 71 -2.07 12.25 -12.98
N MET A 72 -2.01 10.92 -13.12
CA MET A 72 -1.20 10.03 -12.29
C MET A 72 0.31 10.10 -12.62
N GLY A 73 0.91 11.28 -12.42
CA GLY A 73 2.35 11.52 -12.51
C GLY A 73 3.06 11.52 -11.15
N LEU A 74 4.34 11.90 -11.14
CA LEU A 74 5.15 12.00 -9.92
C LEU A 74 4.50 12.90 -8.85
N GLU A 75 3.99 14.06 -9.26
CA GLU A 75 3.31 15.01 -8.36
C GLU A 75 2.07 14.40 -7.68
N HIS A 76 1.35 13.52 -8.38
CA HIS A 76 0.23 12.78 -7.80
C HIS A 76 0.71 11.83 -6.70
N PHE A 77 1.78 11.06 -6.95
CA PHE A 77 2.36 10.16 -5.94
C PHE A 77 2.86 10.94 -4.72
N GLU A 78 3.52 12.07 -4.92
CA GLU A 78 3.96 12.97 -3.85
C GLU A 78 2.80 13.46 -2.98
N LYS A 79 1.77 14.02 -3.63
CA LYS A 79 0.57 14.49 -2.92
C LYS A 79 -0.13 13.36 -2.19
N MET A 80 -0.25 12.18 -2.80
CA MET A 80 -0.88 11.01 -2.18
C MET A 80 -0.09 10.52 -0.96
N ALA A 81 1.24 10.53 -1.03
CA ALA A 81 2.09 10.16 0.10
C ALA A 81 1.84 11.08 1.32
N TYR A 82 1.82 12.40 1.12
CA TYR A 82 1.53 13.35 2.19
C TYR A 82 0.08 13.27 2.68
N HIS A 83 -0.88 13.00 1.78
CA HIS A 83 -2.27 12.77 2.16
C HIS A 83 -2.40 11.56 3.06
N LYS A 84 -1.82 10.41 2.67
CA LYS A 84 -1.77 9.21 3.52
C LYS A 84 -1.10 9.51 4.86
N LEU A 85 0.03 10.23 4.89
CA LEU A 85 0.70 10.60 6.13
C LEU A 85 -0.23 11.40 7.07
N SER A 86 -1.02 12.31 6.50
CA SER A 86 -1.98 13.10 7.27
C SER A 86 -3.08 12.23 7.89
N LEU A 87 -3.52 11.19 7.18
CA LEU A 87 -4.48 10.19 7.69
C LEU A 87 -3.83 9.37 8.81
N LEU A 88 -2.60 8.86 8.60
CA LEU A 88 -1.90 8.08 9.62
C LEU A 88 -1.78 8.87 10.93
N LYS A 89 -1.39 10.15 10.86
CA LYS A 89 -1.33 11.04 12.02
C LYS A 89 -2.70 11.29 12.66
N ARG A 90 -3.72 11.60 11.85
CA ARG A 90 -5.08 11.89 12.34
C ARG A 90 -5.70 10.72 13.11
N TYR A 91 -5.45 9.50 12.65
CA TYR A 91 -6.01 8.27 13.24
C TYR A 91 -5.05 7.59 14.21
N ASN A 92 -3.94 8.25 14.58
CA ASN A 92 -2.91 7.71 15.48
C ASN A 92 -2.40 6.32 15.05
N ILE A 93 -2.27 6.13 13.75
CA ILE A 93 -1.72 4.92 13.15
C ILE A 93 -0.21 4.99 13.28
N THR A 94 0.34 4.00 13.99
CA THR A 94 1.75 3.93 14.38
C THR A 94 2.47 2.75 13.73
N VAL A 95 1.72 1.86 13.07
CA VAL A 95 2.24 0.80 12.21
C VAL A 95 1.55 0.89 10.86
N PHE A 96 2.29 0.83 9.77
CA PHE A 96 1.76 0.98 8.43
C PHE A 96 2.31 -0.06 7.46
N PHE A 97 1.42 -0.70 6.71
CA PHE A 97 1.75 -1.65 5.64
C PHE A 97 1.37 -1.05 4.29
N ASP A 98 2.31 -0.98 3.36
CA ASP A 98 2.08 -0.47 2.01
C ASP A 98 3.09 -1.10 1.05
N ASP A 99 2.66 -1.46 -0.16
CA ASP A 99 3.50 -2.06 -1.17
C ASP A 99 4.37 -1.01 -1.88
N ASN A 100 3.91 0.24 -1.93
CA ASN A 100 4.54 1.29 -2.72
C ASN A 100 5.79 1.83 -2.01
N PRO A 101 6.99 1.65 -2.60
CA PRO A 101 8.23 2.08 -1.98
C PRO A 101 8.29 3.60 -1.75
N TYR A 102 7.57 4.40 -2.54
CA TYR A 102 7.52 5.85 -2.36
C TYR A 102 6.85 6.23 -1.04
N TYR A 103 5.72 5.59 -0.74
CA TYR A 103 4.95 5.85 0.48
C TYR A 103 5.71 5.34 1.70
N VAL A 104 6.23 4.11 1.63
CA VAL A 104 7.03 3.51 2.70
C VAL A 104 8.25 4.37 3.03
N ASN A 105 8.98 4.85 2.01
CA ASN A 105 10.16 5.68 2.20
C ASN A 105 9.85 7.03 2.84
N LEU A 106 8.67 7.62 2.59
CA LEU A 106 8.25 8.83 3.29
C LEU A 106 7.87 8.53 4.75
N MET A 107 7.04 7.51 4.98
CA MET A 107 6.46 7.26 6.31
C MET A 107 7.49 6.87 7.37
N LYS A 108 8.59 6.20 6.98
CA LYS A 108 9.62 5.74 7.92
C LYS A 108 10.27 6.88 8.74
N ASP A 109 10.18 8.13 8.24
CA ASP A 109 10.79 9.30 8.88
C ASP A 109 9.80 10.05 9.82
N TYR A 110 8.64 9.46 10.15
CA TYR A 110 7.56 10.10 10.92
C TYR A 110 7.06 9.29 12.15
N ASP A 111 7.95 8.64 12.90
CA ASP A 111 7.58 7.82 14.09
C ASP A 111 6.52 6.74 13.80
N ILE A 112 6.45 6.30 12.55
CA ILE A 112 5.56 5.22 12.08
C ILE A 112 6.45 4.02 11.76
N GLN A 113 6.15 2.87 12.37
CA GLN A 113 6.79 1.62 12.01
C GLN A 113 6.22 1.13 10.68
N VAL A 114 7.05 1.05 9.65
CA VAL A 114 6.59 0.67 8.31
C VAL A 114 7.03 -0.74 7.95
N PHE A 115 6.14 -1.47 7.27
CA PHE A 115 6.41 -2.77 6.67
C PHE A 115 5.99 -2.74 5.20
N GLN A 116 6.84 -3.29 4.32
CA GLN A 116 6.54 -3.37 2.89
C GLN A 116 6.43 -4.83 2.47
N PRO A 117 5.26 -5.29 2.01
CA PRO A 117 5.14 -6.60 1.36
C PRO A 117 5.98 -6.61 0.08
N ILE A 118 6.88 -7.59 -0.05
CA ILE A 118 7.67 -7.77 -1.27
C ILE A 118 6.98 -8.78 -2.17
N MET A 119 6.48 -8.31 -3.32
CA MET A 119 5.68 -9.14 -4.23
C MET A 119 6.54 -10.08 -5.07
N GLY A 120 6.02 -11.29 -5.29
CA GLY A 120 6.64 -12.28 -6.16
C GLY A 120 6.65 -11.87 -7.64
N LYS A 121 7.73 -12.19 -8.36
CA LYS A 121 7.89 -11.89 -9.81
C LYS A 121 6.72 -12.36 -10.69
N LYS A 122 6.06 -13.47 -10.33
CA LYS A 122 4.91 -13.99 -11.07
C LYS A 122 3.72 -13.03 -11.00
N TYR A 123 3.45 -12.46 -9.83
CA TYR A 123 2.37 -11.49 -9.61
C TYR A 123 2.64 -10.20 -10.40
N LEU A 124 3.83 -9.63 -10.25
CA LEU A 124 4.25 -8.42 -10.97
C LEU A 124 4.12 -8.57 -12.49
N LYS A 125 4.49 -9.73 -13.05
CA LYS A 125 4.35 -10.00 -14.49
C LYS A 125 2.89 -10.10 -14.95
N ALA A 126 2.00 -10.67 -14.12
CA ALA A 126 0.59 -10.79 -14.44
C ALA A 126 -0.08 -9.40 -14.48
N PHE A 127 0.20 -8.55 -13.48
CA PHE A 127 -0.36 -7.21 -13.37
C PHE A 127 0.16 -6.23 -14.43
N LYS A 128 1.45 -6.29 -14.77
CA LYS A 128 2.02 -5.44 -15.85
C LYS A 128 1.29 -5.62 -17.19
N LYS A 129 0.72 -6.80 -17.44
CA LYS A 129 -0.06 -7.09 -18.66
C LYS A 129 -1.47 -6.48 -18.61
N ALA A 130 -2.03 -6.30 -17.41
CA ALA A 130 -3.38 -5.81 -17.18
C ALA A 130 -3.44 -4.28 -17.04
N ASP A 131 -2.47 -3.67 -16.35
CA ASP A 131 -2.39 -2.21 -16.16
C ASP A 131 -0.92 -1.73 -16.13
N PRO A 132 -0.46 -0.97 -17.14
CA PRO A 132 0.91 -0.49 -17.21
C PRO A 132 1.24 0.65 -16.24
N PHE A 133 0.24 1.30 -15.63
CA PHE A 133 0.42 2.43 -14.71
C PHE A 133 0.40 2.01 -13.23
N PHE A 134 0.40 0.70 -12.95
CA PHE A 134 0.27 0.20 -11.59
C PHE A 134 1.54 0.39 -10.75
N THR A 135 1.33 0.80 -9.50
CA THR A 135 2.34 1.13 -8.46
C THR A 135 3.31 0.01 -8.17
N CYS A 136 2.88 -1.25 -8.30
CA CYS A 136 3.73 -2.42 -8.12
C CYS A 136 4.93 -2.49 -9.07
N ASN A 137 4.92 -1.75 -10.19
CA ASN A 137 6.09 -1.63 -11.07
C ASN A 137 7.28 -0.91 -10.38
N LEU A 138 7.04 -0.08 -9.38
CA LEU A 138 8.09 0.60 -8.62
C LEU A 138 8.88 -0.39 -7.74
N GLN A 139 8.23 -1.45 -7.21
CA GLN A 139 8.93 -2.52 -6.49
C GLN A 139 9.95 -3.26 -7.38
N LYS A 140 9.68 -3.37 -8.68
CA LYS A 140 10.60 -4.07 -9.59
C LYS A 140 11.99 -3.43 -9.56
N MET A 141 12.05 -2.09 -9.51
CA MET A 141 13.30 -1.34 -9.52
C MET A 141 13.98 -1.25 -8.15
N GLN A 142 13.26 -1.58 -7.07
CA GLN A 142 13.77 -1.48 -5.69
C GLN A 142 15.01 -2.34 -5.45
N PHE A 143 15.19 -3.41 -6.21
CA PHE A 143 16.32 -4.34 -6.09
C PHE A 143 17.30 -4.28 -7.27
N ASP A 144 17.16 -3.32 -8.19
CA ASP A 144 18.01 -3.22 -9.40
C ASP A 144 19.50 -3.04 -9.03
N TYR A 145 19.80 -2.40 -7.90
CA TYR A 145 21.18 -2.28 -7.39
C TYR A 145 21.85 -3.65 -7.20
N LEU A 146 21.10 -4.70 -6.85
CA LEU A 146 21.64 -6.06 -6.73
C LEU A 146 22.00 -6.65 -8.08
N GLU A 147 21.26 -6.32 -9.14
CA GLU A 147 21.61 -6.71 -10.51
C GLU A 147 22.88 -5.97 -10.96
N GLU A 148 23.03 -4.69 -10.61
CA GLU A 148 24.25 -3.92 -10.89
C GLU A 148 25.49 -4.47 -10.17
N LEU A 149 25.34 -4.88 -8.90
CA LEU A 149 26.39 -5.56 -8.14
C LEU A 149 26.78 -6.91 -8.75
N LYS A 150 25.80 -7.72 -9.19
CA LYS A 150 26.05 -8.98 -9.91
C LYS A 150 26.80 -8.75 -11.22
N ASN A 151 26.46 -7.67 -11.92
CA ASN A 151 27.07 -7.30 -13.20
C ASN A 151 28.45 -6.64 -13.05
N LYS A 152 29.01 -6.56 -11.83
CA LYS A 152 30.31 -5.93 -11.50
C LYS A 152 30.45 -4.47 -11.97
N LYS A 153 29.37 -3.80 -12.38
CA LYS A 153 29.42 -2.43 -12.92
C LYS A 153 29.81 -1.39 -11.86
N MET A 154 29.54 -1.67 -10.59
CA MET A 154 29.89 -0.81 -9.45
C MET A 154 31.25 -1.09 -8.80
N LYS A 155 32.01 -2.11 -9.25
CA LYS A 155 33.38 -2.35 -8.75
C LYS A 155 34.41 -1.51 -9.53
N LYS A 156 34.22 -0.18 -9.54
CA LYS A 156 35.23 0.78 -9.99
C LYS A 156 35.59 1.73 -8.87
#